data_AF-A0A7Y2NA58-F1
#
_entry.id   AF-A0A7Y2NA58-F1
#
_cell.length_a   1.000
_cell.length_b   1.000
_cell.length_c   1.000
_cell.angle_alpha   90.00
_cell.angle_beta   90.00
_cell.angle_gamma   90.00
#
_symmetry.space_group_name_H-M   'P 1'
#
loop_
_entity.id
_entity.type
_entity.pdbx_description
1 polymer ?
#
loop_
_entity_poly.entity_id
_entity_poly.type
_entity_poly.pdbx_seq_one_letter_code
_entity_poly.pdbx_strand_id
1 'polypeptide(L)' 'MKLRSILAIFAALALVAGACGGDDGESAPEGFRIGIVAPSASNDLAFTQSIVDAANALSGDPEILITDGTF' A
#
# COMPACT_ATOMS: atom_id res chain seq x y z
N MET A 1 41.76 -16.48 11.83
CA MET A 1 40.94 -16.09 10.66
C MET A 1 41.54 -14.85 10.04
N LYS A 2 41.90 -14.89 8.75
CA LYS A 2 42.59 -13.78 8.06
C LYS A 2 41.63 -12.58 7.94
N LEU A 3 42.11 -11.37 8.20
CA LEU A 3 41.35 -10.10 8.14
C LEU A 3 40.51 -9.95 6.86
N ARG A 4 41.00 -10.50 5.74
CA ARG A 4 40.29 -10.57 4.45
C ARG A 4 38.98 -11.36 4.50
N SER A 5 38.93 -12.46 5.26
CA SER A 5 37.71 -13.24 5.45
C SER A 5 36.69 -12.50 6.33
N ILE A 6 37.15 -11.75 7.33
CA ILE A 6 36.26 -10.94 8.19
C ILE A 6 35.61 -9.82 7.38
N LEU A 7 36.40 -9.13 6.54
CA LEU A 7 35.90 -8.07 5.68
C LEU A 7 34.87 -8.58 4.66
N ALA A 8 35.09 -9.77 4.09
CA ALA A 8 34.14 -10.39 3.17
C ALA A 8 32.80 -10.73 3.84
N ILE A 9 32.83 -11.22 5.08
CA ILE A 9 31.61 -11.53 5.85
C ILE A 9 30.85 -10.24 6.18
N PHE A 10 31.55 -9.19 6.60
CA PHE A 10 30.91 -7.89 6.89
C PHE A 10 30.26 -7.27 5.64
N ALA A 11 30.93 -7.35 4.49
CA ALA A 11 30.38 -6.87 3.22
C ALA A 11 29.12 -7.66 2.80
N ALA A 12 29.13 -8.98 2.97
CA ALA A 12 27.96 -9.81 2.68
C ALA A 12 26.79 -9.50 3.62
N LEU A 13 27.06 -9.27 4.92
CA LEU A 13 26.04 -8.92 5.90
C LEU A 13 25.42 -7.54 5.62
N ALA A 14 26.25 -6.56 5.25
CA ALA A 14 25.78 -5.23 4.86
C ALA A 14 24.90 -5.29 3.59
N LEU A 15 25.24 -6.13 2.62
CA LEU A 15 24.44 -6.34 1.41
C LEU A 15 23.07 -6.94 1.74
N VAL A 16 23.01 -7.95 2.61
CA VAL A 16 21.75 -8.59 3.04
C VAL A 16 20.89 -7.60 3.85
N ALA A 17 21.51 -6.79 4.72
CA ALA A 17 20.80 -5.78 5.48
C ALA A 17 20.19 -4.69 4.58
N GLY A 18 20.92 -4.23 3.56
CA GLY A 18 20.40 -3.27 2.57
C GLY A 18 19.29 -3.86 1.69
N ALA A 19 19.36 -5.16 1.36
CA ALA A 19 18.34 -5.82 0.54
C ALA A 19 16.98 -6.01 1.25
N CYS A 20 16.97 -6.10 2.58
CA CYS A 20 15.74 -6.19 3.37
C CYS A 20 15.27 -4.85 3.95
N GLY A 21 16.05 -3.77 3.76
CA GLY A 21 15.84 -2.48 4.41
C GLY A 21 15.91 -1.28 3.47
N GLY A 22 15.68 -1.49 2.18
CA GLY A 22 15.44 -0.43 1.21
C GLY A 22 14.08 0.21 1.43
N ASP A 23 13.94 0.97 2.51
CA ASP A 23 13.01 2.10 2.54
C ASP A 23 13.69 3.20 1.73
N ASP A 24 13.74 3.00 0.41
CA ASP A 24 13.93 4.10 -0.50
C ASP A 24 12.79 5.07 -0.17
N GLY A 25 13.14 6.29 0.24
CA GLY A 25 12.23 7.41 0.44
C GLY A 25 11.57 7.81 -0.88
N GLU A 26 10.86 6.86 -1.48
CA GLU A 26 9.90 7.04 -2.54
C GLU A 26 8.91 8.05 -1.97
N SER A 27 8.90 9.25 -2.56
CA SER A 27 7.82 10.19 -2.34
C SER A 27 6.54 9.38 -2.55
N ALA A 28 5.76 9.19 -1.49
CA ALA A 28 4.54 8.40 -1.55
C ALA A 28 3.84 8.77 -2.84
N PRO A 29 3.56 7.81 -3.75
CA PRO A 29 2.94 8.13 -5.03
C PRO A 29 1.75 9.01 -4.72
N GLU A 30 1.65 10.19 -5.35
CA GLU A 30 0.52 11.09 -5.12
C GLU A 30 -0.75 10.24 -5.13
N GLY A 31 -1.44 10.20 -3.99
CA GLY A 31 -2.45 9.16 -3.70
C GLY A 31 -3.38 9.00 -4.89
N PHE A 32 -3.57 7.76 -5.36
CA PHE A 32 -4.42 7.51 -6.51
C PHE A 32 -5.89 7.76 -6.13
N ARG A 33 -6.70 8.19 -7.09
CA ARG A 33 -8.11 8.56 -6.86
C ARG A 33 -9.06 7.45 -7.27
N ILE A 34 -10.10 7.20 -6.46
CA ILE A 34 -11.14 6.22 -6.73
C ILE A 34 -12.53 6.89 -6.70
N GLY A 35 -13.31 6.69 -7.76
CA GLY A 35 -14.72 7.09 -7.82
C GLY A 35 -15.64 5.88 -7.77
N ILE A 36 -16.58 5.85 -6.83
CA ILE A 36 -17.61 4.81 -6.68
C ILE A 36 -18.97 5.44 -6.99
N VAL A 37 -19.65 4.91 -8.00
CA VAL A 37 -21.03 5.29 -8.34
C VAL A 37 -21.90 4.07 -8.15
N ALA A 38 -22.78 4.11 -7.16
CA ALA A 38 -23.55 2.97 -6.73
C ALA A 38 -25.07 3.20 -6.83
N PRO A 39 -25.85 2.16 -7.21
CA PRO A 39 -27.31 2.20 -7.15
C PRO A 39 -27.85 2.39 -5.73
N SER A 40 -27.33 1.61 -4.79
CA SER A 40 -27.79 1.63 -3.40
C SER A 40 -26.88 2.49 -2.51
N ALA A 41 -27.28 2.64 -1.25
CA ALA A 41 -26.51 3.39 -0.28
C ALA A 41 -25.20 2.66 0.09
N SER A 42 -24.18 3.43 0.46
CA SER A 42 -22.91 2.88 0.94
C SER A 42 -23.09 1.96 2.15
N ASN A 43 -24.13 2.17 2.96
CA ASN A 43 -24.44 1.39 4.17
C ASN A 43 -25.58 0.36 3.99
N ASP A 44 -25.83 -0.11 2.76
CA ASP A 44 -26.92 -1.04 2.42
C ASP A 44 -26.72 -2.50 2.92
N LEU A 45 -25.74 -2.75 3.80
CA LEU A 45 -25.41 -4.08 4.35
C LEU A 45 -25.22 -5.19 3.30
N ALA A 46 -24.93 -4.79 2.06
CA ALA A 46 -24.92 -5.65 0.89
C ALA A 46 -23.77 -5.29 -0.05
N PHE A 47 -23.98 -5.46 -1.36
CA PHE A 47 -22.93 -5.36 -2.37
C PHE A 47 -22.19 -4.02 -2.38
N THR A 48 -22.90 -2.89 -2.33
CA THR A 48 -22.27 -1.56 -2.29
C THR A 48 -21.36 -1.37 -1.07
N GLN A 49 -21.80 -1.80 0.11
CA GLN A 49 -20.98 -1.76 1.32
C GLN A 49 -19.68 -2.57 1.15
N SER A 50 -19.74 -3.74 0.53
CA SER A 50 -18.54 -4.56 0.32
C SER A 50 -17.49 -3.87 -0.58
N ILE A 51 -17.93 -3.07 -1.56
CA ILE A 51 -17.06 -2.28 -2.43
C ILE A 51 -16.45 -1.12 -1.64
N VAL A 52 -17.25 -0.40 -0.85
CA VAL A 52 -16.80 0.73 -0.03
C VAL A 52 -15.81 0.26 1.04
N ASP A 53 -16.06 -0.88 1.69
CA ASP A 53 -15.15 -1.48 2.65
C ASP A 53 -13.81 -1.88 2.01
N ALA A 54 -13.86 -2.51 0.84
CA ALA A 54 -12.66 -2.89 0.11
C ALA A 54 -11.82 -1.67 -0.31
N ALA A 55 -12.46 -0.59 -0.74
CA ALA A 55 -11.77 0.65 -1.11
C ALA A 55 -11.10 1.32 0.10
N ASN A 56 -11.78 1.37 1.24
CA ASN A 56 -11.23 1.93 2.48
C ASN A 56 -10.08 1.09 3.07
N ALA A 57 -9.97 -0.20 2.69
CA ALA A 57 -8.90 -1.07 3.13
C ALA A 57 -7.60 -0.93 2.32
N LEU A 58 -7.59 -0.12 1.25
CA LEU A 58 -6.41 0.08 0.40
C LEU A 58 -5.31 0.88 1.14
N SER A 59 -4.07 0.46 0.96
CA SER A 59 -2.89 1.19 1.44
C SER A 59 -2.55 2.37 0.53
N GLY A 60 -1.85 3.38 1.05
CA GLY A 60 -1.40 4.54 0.26
C GLY A 60 -2.38 5.73 0.21
N ASP A 61 -3.34 5.78 1.14
CA ASP A 61 -4.27 6.90 1.36
C ASP A 61 -4.94 7.43 0.07
N PRO A 62 -5.72 6.59 -0.64
CA PRO A 62 -6.39 7.03 -1.85
C PRO A 62 -7.50 8.05 -1.54
N GLU A 63 -7.68 9.04 -2.43
CA GLU A 63 -8.83 9.93 -2.37
C GLU A 63 -10.08 9.19 -2.90
N ILE A 64 -11.04 8.91 -2.03
CA ILE A 64 -12.25 8.15 -2.36
C ILE A 64 -13.45 9.10 -2.45
N LEU A 65 -14.11 9.10 -3.61
CA LEU A 65 -15.32 9.88 -3.90
C LEU A 65 -16.48 8.90 -4.13
N ILE A 66 -17.59 9.09 -3.41
CA ILE A 66 -18.74 8.18 -3.48
C ILE A 66 -20.00 8.94 -3.85
N THR A 67 -20.74 8.41 -4.83
CA THR A 67 -22.10 8.84 -5.19
C THR A 67 -23.05 7.67 -5.02
N ASP A 68 -23.93 7.78 -4.02
CA ASP A 68 -24.95 6.78 -3.69
C ASP A 68 -26.28 7.08 -4.39
N GLY A 69 -27.20 6.10 -4.38
CA GLY A 69 -28.61 6.34 -4.71
C GLY A 69 -28.84 6.78 -6.15
N THR A 70 -28.07 6.23 -7.09
CA THR A 70 -28.20 6.58 -8.52
C THR A 70 -29.45 6.04 -9.21
N PHE A 71 -30.29 5.28 -8.49
CA PHE A 71 -31.61 4.81 -8.92
C PHE A 71 -32.67 5.07 -7.85
#